data_AF-A0A6I5N8W5-F1
#
_entry.id   AF-A0A6I5N8W5-F1
#
_cell.length_a   1.000
_cell.length_b   1.000
_cell.length_c   1.000
_cell.angle_alpha   90.00
_cell.angle_beta   90.00
_cell.angle_gamma   90.00
#
_symmetry.space_group_name_H-M   'P 1'
#
loop_
_entity.id
_entity.type
_entity.pdbx_description
1 polymer ?
#
loop_
_entity_poly.entity_id
_entity_poly.type
_entity_poly.pdbx_seq_one_letter_code
_entity_poly.pdbx_strand_id
1 'polypeptide(L)'
;GQGLHQLLADRGFTIKPGQLEIFPNPKTYQAEKPTLFNAHRLPLQSGSYLLDSVNLQPIWSSPTAFVRQWQRCRDRNQLDTAMLSRLLKRRLQRHYLSIKADKFLNDLNIEIESGWTGPGQTNRLLGRIAMRTYIFHQVITGEAPLAGTALAQKIVDIAIALPGYRDWCRHQHEIEVRAADWARCVENSHYFPYGQKASSSQAKLAVTESWNQQQARATQEKISQAVADLISKENLPLKATARFKALLDYGIGGASLYRYRTLWHPESVADMEEAEVSENSEIISERACAVGAARSASVTSLLPTVGSNVLSVQLSSDLESLSLQGKGSNSAEIRDRIRADLAKVRSQRPQPQPSYQPEIYLRMRDFISSADPILMAEAGRWLEAQPQRYAQLLAIPSDEPEQTELGAAIARQLARLGWSAWQVREALQQQFQTDDLGQLGSVERQQWLADLQEKAAGSR
;
A
#
# COMPACT_ATOMS: atom_id res chain seq x y z
N GLY A 1 6.44 0.72 -13.90
CA GLY A 1 5.66 0.03 -12.86
C GLY A 1 4.37 0.76 -12.56
N GLN A 2 4.37 1.68 -11.60
CA GLN A 2 3.13 2.27 -11.08
C GLN A 2 2.26 3.04 -12.09
N GLY A 3 2.84 3.69 -13.11
CA GLY A 3 2.04 4.35 -14.17
C GLY A 3 1.27 3.35 -15.06
N LEU A 4 1.90 2.22 -15.38
CA LEU A 4 1.27 1.13 -16.12
C LEU A 4 0.19 0.44 -15.27
N HIS A 5 0.42 0.33 -13.96
CA HIS A 5 -0.57 -0.19 -13.01
C HIS A 5 -1.86 0.60 -13.06
N GLN A 6 -1.75 1.93 -12.95
CA GLN A 6 -2.90 2.81 -12.95
C GLN A 6 -3.63 2.79 -14.29
N LEU A 7 -2.91 2.85 -15.41
CA LEU A 7 -3.52 2.80 -16.74
C LEU A 7 -4.38 1.55 -16.93
N LEU A 8 -3.86 0.39 -16.51
CA LEU A 8 -4.59 -0.87 -16.60
C LEU A 8 -5.78 -0.90 -15.65
N ALA A 9 -5.61 -0.43 -14.41
CA ALA A 9 -6.69 -0.32 -13.43
C ALA A 9 -7.83 0.61 -13.91
N ASP A 10 -7.49 1.78 -14.48
CA ASP A 10 -8.45 2.76 -15.03
C ASP A 10 -9.23 2.17 -16.23
N ARG A 11 -8.66 1.17 -16.91
CA ARG A 11 -9.29 0.44 -18.02
C ARG A 11 -10.00 -0.85 -17.56
N GLY A 12 -10.14 -1.06 -16.24
CA GLY A 12 -10.85 -2.19 -15.66
C GLY A 12 -10.03 -3.49 -15.57
N PHE A 13 -8.73 -3.47 -15.87
CA PHE A 13 -7.89 -4.65 -15.75
C PHE A 13 -7.41 -4.84 -14.32
N THR A 14 -7.60 -6.05 -13.80
CA THR A 14 -7.14 -6.42 -12.45
C THR A 14 -5.74 -7.02 -12.51
N ILE A 15 -4.77 -6.33 -11.93
CA ILE A 15 -3.38 -6.80 -11.88
C ILE A 15 -3.24 -7.79 -10.71
N LYS A 16 -3.01 -9.06 -11.05
CA LYS A 16 -2.88 -10.17 -10.10
C LYS A 16 -1.71 -11.06 -10.48
N PRO A 17 -0.86 -11.47 -9.52
CA PRO A 17 0.19 -12.46 -9.76
C PRO A 17 -0.39 -13.73 -10.40
N GLY A 18 0.27 -14.24 -11.44
CA GLY A 18 -0.16 -15.41 -12.21
C GLY A 18 -1.32 -15.18 -13.19
N GLN A 19 -1.92 -13.99 -13.25
CA GLN A 19 -2.99 -13.66 -14.19
C GLN A 19 -2.57 -12.51 -15.11
N LEU A 20 -2.37 -11.32 -14.54
CA LEU A 20 -1.93 -10.14 -15.24
C LEU A 20 -0.83 -9.48 -14.43
N GLU A 21 0.41 -9.69 -14.86
CA GLU A 21 1.60 -9.16 -14.21
C GLU A 21 2.17 -8.01 -15.02
N ILE A 22 2.60 -6.96 -14.32
CA ILE A 22 3.20 -5.79 -14.94
C ILE A 22 4.65 -5.62 -14.50
N PHE A 23 5.48 -5.19 -15.44
CA PHE A 23 6.90 -4.98 -15.19
C PHE A 23 7.35 -3.55 -15.51
N PRO A 24 8.20 -2.94 -14.65
CA PRO A 24 8.64 -3.44 -13.34
C PRO A 24 7.49 -3.47 -12.31
N ASN A 25 7.56 -4.38 -11.33
CA ASN A 25 6.55 -4.54 -10.27
C ASN A 25 6.35 -3.20 -9.53
N PRO A 26 5.12 -2.70 -9.35
CA PRO A 26 4.83 -1.42 -8.71
C PRO A 26 5.09 -1.37 -7.20
N LYS A 27 5.38 -2.49 -6.53
CA LYS A 27 5.61 -2.56 -5.07
C LYS A 27 6.62 -1.49 -4.62
N THR A 28 6.24 -0.73 -3.61
CA THR A 28 7.04 0.33 -3.00
C THR A 28 8.20 -0.30 -2.22
N TYR A 29 9.42 0.22 -2.43
CA TYR A 29 10.58 -0.18 -1.65
C TYR A 29 10.38 0.17 -0.17
N GLN A 30 10.46 -0.82 0.73
CA GLN A 30 10.45 -0.61 2.18
C GLN A 30 11.89 -0.65 2.71
N ALA A 31 12.32 0.40 3.39
CA ALA A 31 13.70 0.54 3.87
C ALA A 31 14.05 -0.47 4.98
N GLU A 32 13.08 -0.88 5.80
CA GLU A 32 13.29 -1.77 6.95
C GLU A 32 13.31 -3.26 6.57
N LYS A 33 12.63 -3.64 5.48
CA LYS A 33 12.63 -5.00 4.95
C LYS A 33 12.66 -4.93 3.42
N PRO A 34 13.72 -5.43 2.75
CA PRO A 34 13.72 -5.48 1.30
C PRO A 34 12.53 -6.33 0.85
N THR A 35 11.54 -5.68 0.24
CA THR A 35 10.40 -6.38 -0.37
C THR A 35 10.93 -7.22 -1.51
N LEU A 36 10.83 -8.55 -1.39
CA LEU A 36 11.17 -9.45 -2.48
C LEU A 36 10.28 -9.11 -3.68
N PHE A 37 10.91 -8.79 -4.81
CA PHE A 37 10.20 -8.71 -6.08
C PHE A 37 9.56 -10.08 -6.35
N ASN A 38 8.36 -10.08 -6.94
CA ASN A 38 7.78 -11.33 -7.42
C ASN A 38 8.79 -11.97 -8.38
N ALA A 39 9.12 -13.25 -8.16
CA ALA A 39 10.02 -13.98 -9.04
C ALA A 39 9.42 -13.98 -10.46
N HIS A 40 10.22 -13.58 -11.45
CA HIS A 40 9.80 -13.63 -12.84
C HIS A 40 9.53 -15.08 -13.23
N ARG A 41 8.36 -15.37 -13.81
CA ARG A 41 8.23 -16.59 -14.62
C ARG A 41 9.11 -16.38 -15.84
N LEU A 42 10.04 -17.31 -16.07
CA LEU A 42 10.90 -17.22 -17.24
C LEU A 42 10.02 -17.41 -18.48
N PRO A 43 10.15 -16.54 -19.50
CA PRO A 43 9.47 -16.78 -20.75
C PRO A 43 9.89 -18.13 -21.32
N LEU A 44 8.97 -18.81 -22.00
CA LEU A 44 9.18 -20.14 -22.62
C LEU A 44 9.36 -21.30 -21.62
N GLN A 45 8.89 -21.16 -20.38
CA GLN A 45 8.69 -22.31 -19.47
C GLN A 45 7.59 -23.23 -19.98
N SER A 46 7.62 -24.51 -19.56
CA SER A 46 6.55 -25.47 -19.87
C SER A 46 5.18 -24.91 -19.46
N GLY A 47 4.20 -24.96 -20.36
CA GLY A 47 2.89 -24.33 -20.18
C GLY A 47 2.83 -22.82 -20.49
N SER A 48 3.87 -22.23 -21.06
CA SER A 48 3.85 -20.84 -21.57
C SER A 48 3.93 -20.81 -23.10
N TYR A 49 3.03 -20.05 -23.71
CA TYR A 49 2.90 -19.95 -25.16
C TYR A 49 3.09 -18.51 -25.60
N LEU A 50 3.83 -18.32 -26.69
CA LEU A 50 3.81 -17.05 -27.41
C LEU A 50 2.45 -16.91 -28.09
N LEU A 51 1.91 -15.71 -28.13
CA LEU A 51 0.65 -15.44 -28.83
C LEU A 51 0.92 -14.63 -30.10
N ASP A 52 0.16 -14.89 -31.16
CA ASP A 52 0.12 -14.00 -32.30
C ASP A 52 -0.49 -12.63 -31.93
N SER A 53 -0.20 -11.61 -32.74
CA SER A 53 -0.67 -10.24 -32.47
C SER A 53 -2.06 -9.91 -33.03
N VAL A 54 -2.71 -10.83 -33.74
CA VAL A 54 -3.95 -10.56 -34.51
C VAL A 54 -5.14 -11.26 -33.87
N ASN A 55 -5.01 -12.56 -33.61
CA ASN A 55 -6.02 -13.46 -33.10
C ASN A 55 -5.73 -13.96 -31.66
N LEU A 56 -4.58 -13.55 -31.09
CA LEU A 56 -4.11 -13.97 -29.76
C LEU A 56 -4.02 -15.51 -29.61
N GLN A 57 -3.78 -16.22 -30.71
CA GLN A 57 -3.64 -17.68 -30.70
C GLN A 57 -2.21 -18.10 -30.34
N PRO A 58 -2.04 -19.27 -29.70
CA PRO A 58 -0.72 -19.83 -29.43
C PRO A 58 0.08 -20.04 -30.72
N ILE A 59 1.28 -19.46 -30.77
CA ILE A 59 2.29 -19.73 -31.79
C ILE A 59 3.45 -20.48 -31.15
N TRP A 60 4.26 -21.10 -32.01
CA TRP A 60 5.41 -21.86 -31.55
C TRP A 60 6.37 -21.02 -30.69
N SER A 61 6.56 -21.47 -29.46
CA SER A 61 7.43 -20.86 -28.46
C SER A 61 8.89 -21.19 -28.74
N SER A 62 9.59 -20.36 -29.50
CA SER A 62 11.05 -20.40 -29.63
C SER A 62 11.73 -19.15 -29.04
N PRO A 63 12.99 -19.25 -28.59
CA PRO A 63 13.76 -18.08 -28.14
C PRO A 63 13.83 -16.98 -29.20
N THR A 64 13.99 -17.36 -30.47
CA THR A 64 14.04 -16.41 -31.59
C THR A 64 12.71 -15.72 -31.84
N ALA A 65 11.60 -16.47 -31.78
CA ALA A 65 10.25 -15.90 -31.90
C ALA A 65 9.94 -14.95 -30.73
N PHE A 66 10.34 -15.30 -29.51
CA PHE A 66 10.20 -14.44 -28.34
C PHE A 66 10.95 -13.12 -28.49
N VAL A 67 12.24 -13.18 -28.86
CA VAL A 67 13.06 -11.97 -29.07
C VAL A 67 12.48 -11.09 -30.18
N ARG A 68 12.01 -11.69 -31.28
CA ARG A 68 11.38 -10.95 -32.37
C ARG A 68 10.11 -10.22 -31.91
N GLN A 69 9.28 -10.89 -31.11
CA GLN A 69 8.07 -10.29 -30.58
C GLN A 69 8.39 -9.18 -29.56
N TRP A 70 9.40 -9.39 -28.71
CA TRP A 70 9.89 -8.38 -27.78
C TRP A 70 10.39 -7.12 -28.50
N GLN A 71 11.19 -7.28 -29.56
CA GLN A 71 11.67 -6.16 -30.38
C GLN A 71 10.51 -5.41 -31.04
N ARG A 72 9.54 -6.12 -31.61
CA ARG A 72 8.32 -5.50 -32.16
C ARG A 72 7.53 -4.72 -31.12
N CYS A 73 7.38 -5.25 -29.91
CA CYS A 73 6.74 -4.55 -28.80
C CYS A 73 7.52 -3.29 -28.40
N ARG A 74 8.85 -3.36 -28.36
CA ARG A 74 9.72 -2.21 -28.10
C ARG A 74 9.55 -1.13 -29.17
N ASP A 75 9.57 -1.50 -30.44
CA ASP A 75 9.52 -0.55 -31.56
C ASP A 75 8.14 0.12 -31.67
N ARG A 76 7.08 -0.54 -31.20
CA ARG A 76 5.73 0.04 -31.06
C ARG A 76 5.53 0.84 -29.78
N ASN A 77 6.49 0.82 -28.85
CA ASN A 77 6.40 1.55 -27.61
C ASN A 77 6.82 3.01 -27.86
N GLN A 78 5.86 3.86 -28.24
CA GLN A 78 6.06 5.28 -28.57
C GLN A 78 6.26 6.17 -27.33
N LEU A 79 6.91 5.65 -26.28
CA LEU A 79 7.15 6.41 -25.06
C LEU A 79 8.33 7.35 -25.26
N ASP A 80 8.03 8.57 -25.70
CA ASP A 80 8.97 9.68 -25.75
C ASP A 80 9.47 10.02 -24.32
N THR A 81 10.77 10.20 -24.15
CA THR A 81 11.40 10.58 -22.88
C THR A 81 10.85 11.90 -22.34
N ALA A 82 10.42 12.82 -23.21
CA ALA A 82 9.74 14.05 -22.80
C ALA A 82 8.32 13.76 -22.25
N MET A 83 7.57 12.86 -22.90
CA MET A 83 6.26 12.40 -22.42
C MET A 83 6.38 11.66 -21.09
N LEU A 84 7.39 10.79 -20.94
CA LEU A 84 7.67 10.08 -19.70
C LEU A 84 8.04 11.07 -18.58
N SER A 85 8.86 12.08 -18.87
CA SER A 85 9.23 13.13 -17.94
C SER A 85 8.03 13.97 -17.51
N ARG A 86 7.11 14.29 -18.44
CA ARG A 86 5.86 14.99 -18.14
C ARG A 86 4.93 14.15 -17.26
N LEU A 87 4.80 12.84 -17.54
CA LEU A 87 4.01 11.91 -16.73
C LEU A 87 4.61 11.72 -15.33
N LEU A 88 5.94 11.64 -15.23
CA LEU A 88 6.65 11.55 -13.95
C LEU A 88 6.54 12.85 -13.14
N LYS A 89 6.67 14.03 -13.77
CA LYS A 89 6.44 15.32 -13.10
C LYS A 89 5.01 15.44 -12.58
N ARG A 90 4.01 15.08 -13.40
CA ARG A 90 2.60 15.06 -12.98
C ARG A 90 2.34 14.06 -11.84
N ARG A 91 3.08 12.95 -11.80
CA ARG A 91 3.02 11.95 -10.71
C ARG A 91 3.77 12.38 -9.45
N LEU A 92 4.89 13.11 -9.56
CA LEU A 92 5.59 13.69 -8.41
C LEU A 92 4.77 14.84 -7.78
N GLN A 93 3.96 15.53 -8.58
CA GLN A 93 3.01 16.55 -8.11
C GLN A 93 1.75 15.97 -7.44
N ARG A 94 1.35 14.73 -7.77
CA ARG A 94 0.52 13.91 -6.88
C ARG A 94 1.38 13.51 -5.68
N HIS A 95 1.64 14.48 -4.81
CA HIS A 95 2.34 14.27 -3.57
C HIS A 95 1.78 13.05 -2.86
N TYR A 96 2.68 12.28 -2.24
CA TYR A 96 2.34 11.31 -1.21
C TYR A 96 1.44 12.02 -0.19
N LEU A 97 0.12 11.86 -0.34
CA LEU A 97 -0.79 12.15 0.74
C LEU A 97 -0.33 11.27 1.89
N SER A 98 -0.13 11.86 3.06
CA SER A 98 0.01 11.08 4.28
C SER A 98 -1.18 10.13 4.36
N ILE A 99 -1.00 8.92 4.88
CA ILE A 99 -2.09 7.95 5.06
C ILE A 99 -3.30 8.61 5.76
N LYS A 100 -3.04 9.53 6.69
CA LYS A 100 -4.10 10.30 7.38
C LYS A 100 -4.81 11.30 6.46
N ALA A 101 -4.05 11.98 5.60
CA ALA A 101 -4.59 12.97 4.66
C ALA A 101 -5.37 12.29 3.52
N ASP A 102 -4.88 11.14 3.06
CA ASP A 102 -5.56 10.31 2.07
C ASP A 102 -6.89 9.77 2.62
N LYS A 103 -6.88 9.23 3.85
CA LYS A 103 -8.11 8.84 4.54
C LYS A 103 -9.07 10.02 4.69
N PHE A 104 -8.59 11.18 5.10
CA PHE A 104 -9.44 12.36 5.27
C PHE A 104 -10.04 12.84 3.93
N LEU A 105 -9.26 12.85 2.85
CA LEU A 105 -9.77 13.15 1.52
C LEU A 105 -10.82 12.11 1.08
N ASN A 106 -10.58 10.83 1.34
CA ASN A 106 -11.53 9.77 1.01
C ASN A 106 -12.84 9.89 1.81
N ASP A 107 -12.77 10.19 3.10
CA ASP A 107 -13.94 10.43 3.95
C ASP A 107 -14.76 11.62 3.40
N LEU A 108 -14.09 12.71 2.98
CA LEU A 108 -14.75 13.85 2.34
C LEU A 108 -15.37 13.49 0.99
N ASN A 109 -14.69 12.69 0.16
CA ASN A 109 -15.22 12.22 -1.12
C ASN A 109 -16.48 11.38 -0.91
N ILE A 110 -16.47 10.42 0.01
CA ILE A 110 -17.63 9.55 0.29
C ILE A 110 -18.86 10.38 0.70
N GLU A 111 -18.66 11.36 1.59
CA GLU A 111 -19.75 12.24 2.02
C GLU A 111 -20.28 13.12 0.86
N ILE A 112 -19.41 13.59 -0.03
CA ILE A 112 -19.79 14.47 -1.14
C ILE A 112 -20.41 13.69 -2.31
N GLU A 113 -19.87 12.53 -2.67
CA GLU A 113 -20.30 11.67 -3.78
C GLU A 113 -21.71 11.10 -3.55
N SER A 114 -22.10 10.91 -2.30
CA SER A 114 -23.48 10.56 -1.92
C SER A 114 -24.51 11.61 -2.37
N GLY A 115 -24.06 12.84 -2.65
CA GLY A 115 -24.88 13.94 -3.11
C GLY A 115 -25.93 14.38 -2.10
N TRP A 116 -27.03 14.92 -2.60
CA TRP A 116 -28.15 15.39 -1.81
C TRP A 116 -29.16 14.27 -1.62
N THR A 117 -29.38 13.86 -0.37
CA THR A 117 -30.24 12.72 -0.02
C THR A 117 -31.45 13.11 0.82
N GLY A 118 -31.50 14.34 1.34
CA GLY A 118 -32.62 14.81 2.14
C GLY A 118 -32.62 16.31 2.39
N PRO A 119 -33.76 16.87 2.86
CA PRO A 119 -33.85 18.28 3.20
C PRO A 119 -32.97 18.62 4.41
N GLY A 120 -32.49 19.86 4.49
CA GLY A 120 -31.69 20.35 5.62
C GLY A 120 -30.18 20.05 5.57
N GLN A 121 -29.70 19.41 4.49
CA GLN A 121 -28.29 19.02 4.35
C GLN A 121 -27.35 20.14 3.87
N THR A 122 -27.90 21.27 3.41
CA THR A 122 -27.13 22.36 2.76
C THR A 122 -25.90 22.77 3.55
N ASN A 123 -26.03 23.09 4.84
CA ASN A 123 -24.89 23.55 5.64
C ASN A 123 -23.82 22.48 5.79
N ARG A 124 -24.22 21.24 6.06
CA ARG A 124 -23.27 20.13 6.20
C ARG A 124 -22.52 19.90 4.89
N LEU A 125 -23.25 19.76 3.78
CA LEU A 125 -22.67 19.40 2.50
C LEU A 125 -21.78 20.52 1.96
N LEU A 126 -22.21 21.80 2.04
CA LEU A 126 -21.38 22.95 1.68
C LEU A 126 -20.11 23.02 2.53
N GLY A 127 -20.19 22.74 3.84
CA GLY A 127 -19.02 22.68 4.70
C GLY A 127 -18.02 21.60 4.29
N ARG A 128 -18.50 20.41 3.88
CA ARG A 128 -17.65 19.33 3.38
C ARG A 128 -17.00 19.68 2.03
N ILE A 129 -17.77 20.25 1.11
CA ILE A 129 -17.28 20.72 -0.18
C ILE A 129 -16.22 21.81 0.02
N ALA A 130 -16.48 22.77 0.92
CA ALA A 130 -15.56 23.86 1.24
C ALA A 130 -14.25 23.33 1.81
N MET A 131 -14.28 22.43 2.82
CA MET A 131 -13.09 21.80 3.38
C MET A 131 -12.29 21.04 2.33
N ARG A 132 -12.96 20.19 1.53
CA ARG A 132 -12.30 19.42 0.48
C ARG A 132 -11.62 20.32 -0.54
N THR A 133 -12.32 21.36 -0.98
CA THR A 133 -11.81 22.28 -2.00
C THR A 133 -10.66 23.09 -1.41
N TYR A 134 -10.85 23.75 -0.28
CA TYR A 134 -9.80 24.59 0.32
C TYR A 134 -8.52 23.80 0.67
N ILE A 135 -8.66 22.63 1.28
CA ILE A 135 -7.51 21.85 1.76
C ILE A 135 -6.82 21.10 0.61
N PHE A 136 -7.58 20.51 -0.32
CA PHE A 136 -7.02 19.57 -1.30
C PHE A 136 -7.06 20.05 -2.74
N HIS A 137 -7.57 21.25 -3.06
CA HIS A 137 -7.64 21.72 -4.45
C HIS A 137 -6.30 21.60 -5.16
N GLN A 138 -5.21 22.10 -4.57
CA GLN A 138 -3.87 22.01 -5.13
C GLN A 138 -3.42 20.57 -5.41
N VAL A 139 -3.79 19.62 -4.55
CA VAL A 139 -3.42 18.21 -4.73
C VAL A 139 -4.25 17.54 -5.82
N ILE A 140 -5.53 17.93 -5.95
CA ILE A 140 -6.47 17.35 -6.89
C ILE A 140 -6.25 17.88 -8.32
N THR A 141 -6.13 19.20 -8.47
CA THR A 141 -6.01 19.87 -9.77
C THR A 141 -4.57 20.14 -10.19
N GLY A 142 -3.64 20.21 -9.23
CA GLY A 142 -2.27 20.65 -9.48
C GLY A 142 -2.13 22.18 -9.61
N GLU A 143 -3.20 22.92 -9.36
CA GLU A 143 -3.25 24.39 -9.46
C GLU A 143 -3.03 25.06 -8.11
N ALA A 144 -2.92 26.40 -8.08
CA ALA A 144 -2.74 27.14 -6.83
C ALA A 144 -3.96 26.98 -5.90
N PRO A 145 -3.78 27.09 -4.57
CA PRO A 145 -4.90 27.09 -3.62
C PRO A 145 -5.93 28.18 -3.99
N LEU A 146 -7.21 27.82 -3.89
CA LEU A 146 -8.31 28.76 -4.10
C LEU A 146 -8.63 29.49 -2.79
N ALA A 147 -8.93 30.78 -2.90
CA ALA A 147 -9.40 31.62 -1.80
C ALA A 147 -10.42 32.66 -2.30
N GLY A 148 -11.15 33.27 -1.37
CA GLY A 148 -12.17 34.28 -1.55
C GLY A 148 -13.28 33.82 -2.50
N THR A 149 -13.58 34.69 -3.47
CA THR A 149 -14.65 34.51 -4.45
C THR A 149 -14.43 33.30 -5.35
N ALA A 150 -13.19 32.97 -5.69
CA ALA A 150 -12.86 31.81 -6.52
C ALA A 150 -13.17 30.49 -5.78
N LEU A 151 -12.92 30.45 -4.47
CA LEU A 151 -13.30 29.30 -3.64
C LEU A 151 -14.82 29.18 -3.53
N ALA A 152 -15.51 30.29 -3.27
CA ALA A 152 -16.98 30.32 -3.19
C ALA A 152 -17.63 29.82 -4.48
N GLN A 153 -17.18 30.31 -5.65
CA GLN A 153 -17.70 29.86 -6.94
C GLN A 153 -17.47 28.37 -7.14
N LYS A 154 -16.28 27.86 -6.78
CA LYS A 154 -15.99 26.43 -6.94
C LYS A 154 -16.87 25.55 -6.05
N ILE A 155 -17.20 26.02 -4.85
CA ILE A 155 -18.14 25.34 -3.95
C ILE A 155 -19.53 25.28 -4.59
N VAL A 156 -20.01 26.37 -5.18
CA VAL A 156 -21.30 26.42 -5.91
C VAL A 156 -21.31 25.44 -7.08
N ASP A 157 -20.29 25.48 -7.92
CA ASP A 157 -20.18 24.60 -9.09
C ASP A 157 -20.28 23.12 -8.70
N ILE A 158 -19.57 22.73 -7.63
CA ILE A 158 -19.62 21.37 -7.10
C ILE A 158 -21.01 21.06 -6.54
N ALA A 159 -21.57 21.95 -5.72
CA ALA A 159 -22.87 21.74 -5.08
C ALA A 159 -24.01 21.53 -6.08
N ILE A 160 -24.00 22.29 -7.19
CA ILE A 160 -25.00 22.19 -8.27
C ILE A 160 -24.81 20.91 -9.09
N ALA A 161 -23.56 20.48 -9.30
CA ALA A 161 -23.25 19.28 -10.08
C ALA A 161 -23.59 17.96 -9.35
N LEU A 162 -23.81 17.99 -8.03
CA LEU A 162 -24.13 16.80 -7.25
C LEU A 162 -25.56 16.30 -7.48
N PRO A 163 -25.78 14.97 -7.47
CA PRO A 163 -27.11 14.40 -7.66
C PRO A 163 -28.06 14.83 -6.55
N GLY A 164 -29.32 15.09 -6.91
CA GLY A 164 -30.37 15.49 -5.96
C GLY A 164 -30.38 16.97 -5.57
N TYR A 165 -29.51 17.82 -6.13
CA TYR A 165 -29.48 19.26 -5.82
C TYR A 165 -30.85 19.92 -6.02
N ARG A 166 -31.49 19.66 -7.17
CA ARG A 166 -32.80 20.23 -7.52
C ARG A 166 -33.93 19.73 -6.63
N ASP A 167 -33.81 18.49 -6.14
CA ASP A 167 -34.89 17.81 -5.42
C ASP A 167 -34.83 18.07 -3.90
N TRP A 168 -33.62 18.19 -3.34
CA TRP A 168 -33.41 18.20 -1.89
C TRP A 168 -32.80 19.48 -1.34
N CYS A 169 -32.11 20.29 -2.16
CA CYS A 169 -31.58 21.57 -1.70
C CYS A 169 -32.69 22.62 -1.67
N ARG A 170 -33.08 23.10 -0.49
CA ARG A 170 -34.08 24.18 -0.33
C ARG A 170 -33.49 25.59 -0.43
N HIS A 171 -32.17 25.71 -0.47
CA HIS A 171 -31.43 26.97 -0.51
C HIS A 171 -30.90 27.28 -1.90
N GLN A 172 -31.57 26.82 -2.97
CA GLN A 172 -31.14 27.05 -4.35
C GLN A 172 -31.01 28.54 -4.67
N HIS A 173 -31.96 29.35 -4.19
CA HIS A 173 -32.01 30.80 -4.41
C HIS A 173 -30.92 31.58 -3.67
N GLU A 174 -30.31 31.00 -2.64
CA GLU A 174 -29.27 31.66 -1.83
C GLU A 174 -27.96 30.83 -1.77
N ILE A 175 -27.79 29.89 -2.69
CA ILE A 175 -26.67 28.93 -2.65
C ILE A 175 -25.32 29.63 -2.75
N GLU A 176 -25.25 30.71 -3.52
CA GLU A 176 -24.05 31.52 -3.71
C GLU A 176 -23.65 32.24 -2.41
N VAL A 177 -24.63 32.82 -1.72
CA VAL A 177 -24.43 33.50 -0.43
C VAL A 177 -23.94 32.50 0.62
N ARG A 178 -24.59 31.34 0.70
CA ARG A 178 -24.20 30.26 1.63
C ARG A 178 -22.81 29.72 1.32
N ALA A 179 -22.47 29.55 0.04
CA ALA A 179 -21.14 29.09 -0.36
C ALA A 179 -20.06 30.13 -0.02
N ALA A 180 -20.34 31.42 -0.18
CA ALA A 180 -19.44 32.50 0.21
C ALA A 180 -19.21 32.54 1.74
N ASP A 181 -20.25 32.31 2.54
CA ASP A 181 -20.10 32.20 3.98
C ASP A 181 -19.23 31.00 4.38
N TRP A 182 -19.44 29.84 3.77
CA TRP A 182 -18.61 28.66 4.02
C TRP A 182 -17.16 28.83 3.56
N ALA A 183 -16.93 29.51 2.43
CA ALA A 183 -15.58 29.89 1.98
C ALA A 183 -14.89 30.77 3.03
N ARG A 184 -15.58 31.81 3.53
CA ARG A 184 -15.07 32.68 4.60
C ARG A 184 -14.81 31.89 5.90
N CYS A 185 -15.69 30.98 6.27
CA CYS A 185 -15.54 30.17 7.48
C CYS A 185 -14.33 29.23 7.40
N VAL A 186 -14.10 28.58 6.26
CA VAL A 186 -12.98 27.63 6.11
C VAL A 186 -11.63 28.36 6.04
N GLU A 187 -11.58 29.52 5.41
CA GLU A 187 -10.37 30.36 5.35
C GLU A 187 -9.93 30.85 6.74
N ASN A 188 -10.89 31.19 7.60
CA ASN A 188 -10.64 31.63 8.98
C ASN A 188 -10.54 30.48 9.99
N SER A 189 -10.57 29.23 9.51
CA SER A 189 -10.49 28.05 10.37
C SER A 189 -9.04 27.64 10.66
N HIS A 190 -8.87 26.57 11.41
CA HIS A 190 -7.56 25.96 11.68
C HIS A 190 -7.04 25.09 10.53
N TYR A 191 -7.79 24.98 9.42
CA TYR A 191 -7.38 24.23 8.23
C TYR A 191 -6.54 25.10 7.30
N PHE A 192 -5.66 24.47 6.52
CA PHE A 192 -4.78 25.13 5.56
C PHE A 192 -4.67 24.28 4.28
N PRO A 193 -4.34 24.91 3.13
CA PRO A 193 -4.02 24.17 1.91
C PRO A 193 -2.94 23.11 2.16
N TYR A 194 -3.23 21.87 1.79
CA TYR A 194 -2.38 20.73 2.08
C TYR A 194 -1.01 20.87 1.39
N GLY A 195 0.07 20.66 2.15
CA GLY A 195 1.44 20.79 1.67
C GLY A 195 2.02 22.20 1.83
N GLN A 196 1.20 23.22 2.10
CA GLN A 196 1.69 24.49 2.61
C GLN A 196 1.89 24.36 4.13
N LYS A 197 3.14 24.50 4.59
CA LYS A 197 3.38 24.72 6.01
C LYS A 197 2.70 26.04 6.35
N ALA A 198 1.84 26.05 7.38
CA ALA A 198 1.34 27.30 7.95
C ALA A 198 2.56 28.18 8.23
N SER A 199 2.80 29.17 7.38
CA SER A 199 3.87 30.12 7.64
C SER A 199 3.41 30.86 8.89
N SER A 200 4.07 30.59 10.01
CA SER A 200 4.01 31.42 11.22
C SER A 200 4.36 32.89 10.95
N SER A 201 4.70 33.24 9.71
CA SER A 201 5.06 34.55 9.19
C SER A 201 3.89 35.45 8.79
N GLN A 202 2.66 34.96 8.64
CA GLN A 202 1.50 35.83 8.31
C GLN A 202 0.57 36.12 9.51
N ALA A 203 0.78 35.48 10.66
CA ALA A 203 0.08 35.78 11.91
C ALA A 203 0.84 36.79 12.81
N LYS A 204 1.69 37.65 12.23
CA LYS A 204 2.52 38.62 12.97
C LYS A 204 2.22 40.10 12.70
N LEU A 205 1.07 40.42 12.11
CA LEU A 205 0.65 41.81 11.87
C LEU A 205 -0.63 42.24 12.59
N ALA A 206 -1.17 41.40 13.48
CA ALA A 206 -2.14 41.84 14.48
C ALA A 206 -1.76 41.21 15.82
N VAL A 207 -1.32 42.04 16.77
CA VAL A 207 -1.16 41.67 18.17
C VAL A 207 -2.57 41.54 18.76
N THR A 208 -3.31 40.52 18.35
CA THR A 208 -4.46 40.05 19.11
C THR A 208 -3.94 38.95 20.00
N GLU A 209 -3.89 39.22 21.30
CA GLU A 209 -3.51 38.25 22.31
C GLU A 209 -4.26 36.95 22.09
N SER A 210 -3.52 35.84 22.14
CA SER A 210 -4.11 34.50 22.02
C SER A 210 -5.21 34.34 23.08
N TRP A 211 -6.30 33.64 22.76
CA TRP A 211 -7.35 33.30 23.72
C TRP A 211 -6.78 32.68 25.02
N ASN A 212 -5.70 31.89 24.90
CA ASN A 212 -4.98 31.34 26.06
C ASN A 212 -4.29 32.41 26.90
N GLN A 213 -3.77 33.48 26.27
CA GLN A 213 -3.17 34.63 26.95
C GLN A 213 -4.24 35.48 27.64
N GLN A 214 -5.39 35.70 27.01
CA GLN A 214 -6.53 36.38 27.62
C GLN A 214 -7.04 35.61 28.85
N GLN A 215 -7.17 34.29 28.74
CA GLN A 215 -7.62 33.45 29.84
C GLN A 215 -6.59 33.38 30.99
N ALA A 216 -5.29 33.39 30.65
CA ALA A 216 -4.22 33.50 31.62
C ALA A 216 -4.27 34.85 32.37
N ARG A 217 -4.42 35.96 31.65
CA ARG A 217 -4.52 37.30 32.25
C ARG A 217 -5.76 37.44 33.14
N ALA A 218 -6.93 37.02 32.67
CA ALA A 218 -8.15 37.04 33.46
C ALA A 218 -8.02 36.20 34.75
N THR A 219 -7.25 35.10 34.71
CA THR A 219 -6.97 34.30 35.91
C THR A 219 -6.00 35.01 36.86
N GLN A 220 -4.95 35.65 36.34
CA GLN A 220 -4.01 36.45 37.14
C GLN A 220 -4.70 37.64 37.80
N GLU A 221 -5.53 38.38 37.07
CA GLU A 221 -6.32 39.51 37.59
C GLU A 221 -7.26 39.08 38.71
N LYS A 222 -7.93 37.93 38.56
CA LYS A 222 -8.78 37.36 39.62
C LYS A 222 -7.98 37.01 40.87
N ILE A 223 -6.78 36.44 40.72
CA ILE A 223 -5.90 36.13 41.86
C ILE A 223 -5.49 37.43 42.55
N SER A 224 -5.03 38.43 41.80
CA SER A 224 -4.61 39.72 42.35
C SER A 224 -5.75 40.47 43.06
N GLN A 225 -6.96 40.46 42.48
CA GLN A 225 -8.15 41.04 43.10
C GLN A 225 -8.53 40.31 44.39
N ALA A 226 -8.54 38.97 44.39
CA ALA A 226 -8.84 38.19 45.59
C ALA A 226 -7.83 38.44 46.72
N VAL A 227 -6.54 38.60 46.38
CA VAL A 227 -5.51 38.95 47.35
C VAL A 227 -5.70 40.37 47.88
N ALA A 228 -5.96 41.35 47.00
CA ALA A 228 -6.23 42.74 47.41
C ALA A 228 -7.48 42.84 48.31
N ASP A 229 -8.54 42.10 48.00
CA ASP A 229 -9.74 42.01 48.82
C ASP A 229 -9.43 41.41 50.22
N LEU A 230 -8.62 40.36 50.28
CA LEU A 230 -8.20 39.75 51.55
C LEU A 230 -7.32 40.68 52.40
N ILE A 231 -6.48 41.50 51.74
CA ILE A 231 -5.69 42.54 52.41
C ILE A 231 -6.62 43.63 52.95
N SER A 232 -7.57 44.12 52.14
CA SER A 232 -8.51 45.18 52.54
C SER A 232 -9.41 44.79 53.73
N LYS A 233 -9.67 43.49 53.88
CA LYS A 233 -10.48 42.91 54.97
C LYS A 233 -9.65 42.47 56.17
N GLU A 234 -8.35 42.77 56.20
CA GLU A 234 -7.38 42.35 57.23
C GLU A 234 -7.38 40.83 57.51
N ASN A 235 -7.82 40.04 56.52
CA ASN A 235 -8.06 38.60 56.67
C ASN A 235 -7.06 37.77 55.86
N LEU A 236 -5.93 38.35 55.44
CA LEU A 236 -4.90 37.62 54.71
C LEU A 236 -4.11 36.71 55.66
N PRO A 237 -4.25 35.37 55.60
CA PRO A 237 -3.59 34.49 56.57
C PRO A 237 -2.07 34.49 56.40
N LEU A 238 -1.29 34.39 57.48
CA LEU A 238 0.19 34.39 57.36
C LEU A 238 0.75 33.08 56.77
N LYS A 239 0.08 31.95 57.01
CA LYS A 239 0.53 30.63 56.54
C LYS A 239 0.06 30.35 55.11
N ALA A 240 0.96 29.86 54.25
CA ALA A 240 0.68 29.56 52.84
C ALA A 240 -0.53 28.65 52.64
N THR A 241 -0.67 27.61 53.46
CA THR A 241 -1.80 26.66 53.39
C THR A 241 -3.14 27.33 53.73
N ALA A 242 -3.14 28.31 54.62
CA ALA A 242 -4.35 29.06 54.98
C ALA A 242 -4.71 30.09 53.90
N ARG A 243 -3.72 30.76 53.28
CA ARG A 243 -3.94 31.62 52.10
C ARG A 243 -4.53 30.83 50.92
N PHE A 244 -3.96 29.66 50.65
CA PHE A 244 -4.44 28.79 49.58
C PHE A 244 -5.91 28.42 49.77
N LYS A 245 -6.31 28.02 50.99
CA LYS A 245 -7.72 27.74 51.31
C LYS A 245 -8.61 28.96 51.14
N ALA A 246 -8.20 30.12 51.66
CA ALA A 246 -8.95 31.36 51.50
C ALA A 246 -9.14 31.75 50.04
N LEU A 247 -8.16 31.51 49.16
CA LEU A 247 -8.26 31.79 47.72
C LEU A 247 -9.09 30.77 46.94
N LEU A 248 -9.20 29.53 47.44
CA LEU A 248 -10.16 28.56 46.88
C LEU A 248 -11.61 29.03 47.08
N ASP A 249 -11.90 29.71 48.20
CA ASP A 249 -13.24 30.25 48.50
C ASP A 249 -13.65 31.38 47.54
N TYR A 250 -12.69 32.00 46.84
CA TYR A 250 -12.93 32.94 45.72
C TYR A 250 -13.17 32.23 44.37
N GLY A 251 -13.33 30.91 44.36
CA GLY A 251 -13.64 30.13 43.15
C GLY A 251 -12.45 29.94 42.20
N ILE A 252 -11.22 30.10 42.69
CA ILE A 252 -9.99 29.93 41.90
C ILE A 252 -9.53 28.47 42.00
N GLY A 253 -9.27 27.80 40.87
CA GLY A 253 -8.81 26.42 40.87
C GLY A 253 -7.40 26.25 41.45
N GLY A 254 -7.17 25.24 42.28
CA GLY A 254 -5.88 25.01 42.95
C GLY A 254 -4.68 24.88 41.99
N ALA A 255 -4.87 24.29 40.81
CA ALA A 255 -3.82 24.20 39.79
C ALA A 255 -3.41 25.58 39.24
N SER A 256 -4.35 26.52 39.12
CA SER A 256 -4.07 27.90 38.71
C SER A 256 -3.31 28.66 39.79
N LEU A 257 -3.63 28.45 41.06
CA LEU A 257 -2.89 29.03 42.18
C LEU A 257 -1.43 28.55 42.22
N TYR A 258 -1.18 27.25 42.03
CA TYR A 258 0.20 26.75 41.95
C TYR A 258 0.96 27.29 40.72
N ARG A 259 0.27 27.44 39.58
CA ARG A 259 0.85 28.01 38.36
C ARG A 259 1.26 29.46 38.54
N TYR A 260 0.50 30.26 39.30
CA TYR A 260 0.77 31.67 39.55
C TYR A 260 1.12 31.93 41.03
N ARG A 261 2.02 31.12 41.60
CA ARG A 261 2.45 31.18 43.02
C ARG A 261 2.96 32.57 43.43
N THR A 262 3.61 33.27 42.51
CA THR A 262 4.21 34.59 42.76
C THR A 262 3.20 35.66 43.18
N LEU A 263 1.93 35.52 42.81
CA LEU A 263 0.90 36.54 43.05
C LEU A 263 0.23 36.46 44.43
N TRP A 264 0.48 35.40 45.22
CA TRP A 264 -0.26 35.19 46.48
C TRP A 264 0.51 34.46 47.59
N HIS A 265 1.59 33.75 47.27
CA HIS A 265 2.32 32.96 48.26
C HIS A 265 3.11 33.86 49.24
N PRO A 266 3.12 33.58 50.56
CA PRO A 266 3.80 34.42 51.55
C PRO A 266 5.28 34.67 51.24
N GLU A 267 6.02 33.65 50.83
CA GLU A 267 7.44 33.77 50.47
C GLU A 267 7.66 34.71 49.28
N SER A 268 6.80 34.66 48.26
CA SER A 268 6.98 35.46 47.04
C SER A 268 6.54 36.91 47.18
N VAL A 269 5.69 37.22 48.17
CA VAL A 269 5.29 38.60 48.50
C VAL A 269 6.32 39.25 49.44
N ALA A 270 6.95 38.46 50.32
CA ALA A 270 8.06 38.92 51.16
C ALA A 270 9.31 39.30 50.32
N ASP A 271 9.61 38.54 49.26
CA ASP A 271 10.71 38.83 48.33
C ASP A 271 10.48 40.13 47.51
N MET A 272 9.26 40.67 47.46
CA MET A 272 8.97 41.95 46.79
C MET A 272 9.14 43.16 47.71
N GLU A 273 8.95 43.01 49.03
CA GLU A 273 9.15 44.10 50.00
C GLU A 273 10.64 44.32 50.32
N GLU A 274 11.50 43.30 50.20
CA GLU A 274 12.96 43.45 50.38
C GLU A 274 13.70 43.90 49.10
N ALA A 275 13.06 43.86 47.92
CA ALA A 275 13.70 44.12 46.63
C ALA A 275 13.63 45.59 46.14
N GLU A 276 13.02 46.52 46.87
CA GLU A 276 13.08 47.96 46.56
C GLU A 276 14.32 48.66 47.17
N VAL A 277 15.23 47.92 47.82
CA VAL A 277 16.48 48.48 48.38
C VAL A 277 17.72 47.66 47.98
N SER A 278 17.96 47.47 46.68
CA SER A 278 19.34 47.34 46.15
C SER A 278 19.33 47.21 44.63
N GLU A 279 19.77 48.28 43.96
CA GLU A 279 20.26 48.20 42.59
C GLU A 279 21.55 47.36 42.51
N ASN A 280 21.68 46.68 41.36
CA ASN A 280 22.91 46.20 40.72
C ASN A 280 23.62 44.97 41.32
N SER A 281 23.47 43.82 40.66
CA SER A 281 24.61 43.05 40.12
C SER A 281 24.16 41.93 39.18
N GLU A 282 24.99 41.72 38.16
CA GLU A 282 24.82 40.86 37.00
C GLU A 282 24.87 39.34 37.29
N ILE A 283 24.20 38.59 36.39
CA ILE A 283 24.63 37.34 35.72
C ILE A 283 25.59 36.39 36.49
N ILE A 284 25.20 35.11 36.63
CA ILE A 284 26.00 33.94 36.18
C ILE A 284 25.23 32.62 36.41
N SER A 285 25.22 31.82 35.34
CA SER A 285 24.91 30.40 35.25
C SER A 285 25.97 29.56 35.97
N GLU A 286 25.62 28.54 36.75
CA GLU A 286 26.18 27.17 36.57
C GLU A 286 25.63 26.11 37.54
N ARG A 287 25.02 25.12 36.92
CA ARG A 287 25.11 23.65 37.09
C ARG A 287 26.22 23.09 38.01
N ALA A 288 25.84 22.24 38.98
CA ALA A 288 26.50 20.96 39.37
C ALA A 288 25.66 20.27 40.47
N CYS A 289 25.06 19.10 40.23
CA CYS A 289 25.53 17.74 40.61
C CYS A 289 25.61 17.50 42.14
N ALA A 290 25.14 16.42 42.76
CA ALA A 290 24.90 15.04 42.30
C ALA A 290 24.10 14.22 43.36
N VAL A 291 23.40 13.15 42.88
CA VAL A 291 23.26 11.78 43.45
C VAL A 291 22.69 11.64 44.88
N GLY A 292 21.69 10.83 45.22
CA GLY A 292 20.89 9.79 44.56
C GLY A 292 20.30 8.87 45.66
N ALA A 293 19.08 8.34 45.51
CA ALA A 293 18.65 7.04 46.06
C ALA A 293 17.18 6.69 45.73
N ALA A 294 17.05 5.53 45.07
CA ALA A 294 16.06 4.46 45.24
C ALA A 294 14.53 4.73 45.23
N ARG A 295 13.93 4.26 44.12
CA ARG A 295 12.80 3.31 44.03
C ARG A 295 11.65 3.42 45.06
N SER A 296 10.45 3.71 44.55
CA SER A 296 9.27 2.91 44.90
C SER A 296 8.25 2.92 43.76
N ALA A 297 7.82 1.73 43.36
CA ALA A 297 6.82 1.47 42.36
C ALA A 297 5.44 1.38 43.04
N SER A 298 4.44 2.09 42.51
CA SER A 298 3.06 1.64 42.56
C SER A 298 2.27 2.34 41.44
N VAL A 299 1.96 1.60 40.38
CA VAL A 299 0.90 1.94 39.44
C VAL A 299 -0.23 0.97 39.74
N THR A 300 -1.33 1.53 40.22
CA THR A 300 -2.59 0.87 40.53
C THR A 300 -3.23 0.38 39.23
N SER A 301 -3.34 -0.94 39.05
CA SER A 301 -4.13 -1.57 37.98
C SER A 301 -5.54 -1.87 38.50
N LEU A 302 -6.56 -1.54 37.72
CA LEU A 302 -7.98 -1.64 38.05
C LEU A 302 -8.75 -2.54 37.06
N LEU A 303 -8.30 -3.77 36.78
CA LEU A 303 -9.16 -4.82 36.20
C LEU A 303 -8.70 -6.24 36.62
N PRO A 304 -9.63 -7.19 36.87
CA PRO A 304 -9.33 -8.49 37.48
C PRO A 304 -8.88 -9.58 36.50
N THR A 305 -8.01 -10.43 37.01
CA THR A 305 -7.44 -11.67 36.48
C THR A 305 -8.38 -12.86 36.70
N VAL A 306 -9.01 -13.42 35.66
CA VAL A 306 -9.36 -14.86 35.56
C VAL A 306 -9.55 -15.23 34.07
N GLY A 307 -8.84 -16.27 33.59
CA GLY A 307 -9.22 -17.02 32.38
C GLY A 307 -8.06 -17.41 31.44
N SER A 308 -7.41 -18.55 31.73
CA SER A 308 -6.93 -19.61 30.81
C SER A 308 -6.42 -19.26 29.39
N ASN A 309 -5.30 -19.78 28.85
CA ASN A 309 -4.62 -21.07 29.05
C ASN A 309 -3.11 -20.98 28.74
N VAL A 310 -2.38 -21.85 29.42
CA VAL A 310 -0.97 -22.20 29.23
C VAL A 310 -0.79 -23.00 27.93
N LEU A 311 0.19 -22.62 27.10
CA LEU A 311 0.95 -23.57 26.29
C LEU A 311 2.44 -23.19 26.37
N SER A 312 3.17 -24.03 27.09
CA SER A 312 4.61 -24.10 27.21
C SER A 312 5.25 -24.63 25.92
N VAL A 313 6.26 -23.95 25.37
CA VAL A 313 7.51 -24.60 24.92
C VAL A 313 8.67 -23.65 25.18
N GLN A 314 9.70 -24.21 25.79
CA GLN A 314 10.91 -23.59 26.32
C GLN A 314 11.79 -22.90 25.27
N LEU A 315 12.27 -21.72 25.68
CA LEU A 315 13.63 -21.19 25.55
C LEU A 315 14.66 -22.02 24.76
N SER A 316 15.31 -21.37 23.81
CA SER A 316 16.77 -21.24 23.89
C SER A 316 17.14 -19.81 23.56
N SER A 317 17.75 -19.16 24.55
CA SER A 317 18.56 -17.96 24.39
C SER A 317 19.69 -18.22 23.39
N ASP A 318 20.07 -17.20 22.62
CA ASP A 318 21.31 -16.49 22.91
C ASP A 318 21.29 -15.13 22.22
N LEU A 319 21.63 -14.14 23.03
CA LEU A 319 21.56 -12.72 22.74
C LEU A 319 23.02 -12.25 22.75
N GLU A 320 23.57 -11.90 21.59
CA GLU A 320 24.74 -11.03 21.54
C GLU A 320 24.43 -9.81 20.69
N SER A 321 24.25 -8.71 21.40
CA SER A 321 24.27 -7.35 20.92
C SER A 321 25.67 -6.99 20.41
N LEU A 322 25.77 -6.58 19.15
CA LEU A 322 26.85 -5.71 18.69
C LEU A 322 26.26 -4.54 17.91
N SER A 323 26.15 -3.41 18.62
CA SER A 323 26.16 -2.08 18.02
C SER A 323 27.61 -1.75 17.66
N LEU A 324 27.87 -1.33 16.42
CA LEU A 324 28.69 -0.15 16.10
C LEU A 324 28.74 0.09 14.58
N GLN A 325 28.28 1.28 14.20
CA GLN A 325 28.83 2.23 13.21
C GLN A 325 29.19 1.78 11.79
N GLY A 326 28.78 2.62 10.84
CA GLY A 326 28.85 2.36 9.42
C GLY A 326 30.22 2.52 8.77
N LYS A 327 30.36 1.85 7.63
CA LYS A 327 31.01 2.30 6.39
C LYS A 327 30.79 1.21 5.34
N GLY A 328 30.37 1.61 4.15
CA GLY A 328 30.11 0.67 3.05
C GLY A 328 31.38 -0.04 2.62
N SER A 329 31.34 -1.37 2.58
CA SER A 329 32.12 -2.19 1.66
C SER A 329 31.58 -3.61 1.67
N ASN A 330 31.07 -4.10 0.53
CA ASN A 330 30.63 -5.49 0.37
C ASN A 330 31.86 -6.42 0.32
N SER A 331 32.36 -6.84 1.47
CA SER A 331 33.43 -7.84 1.56
C SER A 331 32.97 -9.18 0.95
N ALA A 332 33.87 -9.82 0.20
CA ALA A 332 33.66 -11.13 -0.44
C ALA A 332 33.21 -12.21 0.56
N GLU A 333 33.63 -12.11 1.82
CA GLU A 333 33.25 -13.04 2.88
C GLU A 333 31.74 -13.08 3.16
N ILE A 334 31.03 -11.95 3.02
CA ILE A 334 29.57 -11.94 3.22
C ILE A 334 28.87 -12.70 2.08
N ARG A 335 29.37 -12.56 0.85
CA ARG A 335 28.85 -13.29 -0.31
C ARG A 335 29.11 -14.79 -0.21
N ASP A 336 30.29 -15.17 0.28
CA ASP A 336 30.64 -16.58 0.42
C ASP A 336 29.91 -17.25 1.60
N ARG A 337 29.65 -16.52 2.69
CA ARG A 337 28.77 -17.00 3.78
C ARG A 337 27.34 -17.21 3.30
N ILE A 338 26.76 -16.25 2.56
CA ILE A 338 25.41 -16.40 1.98
C ILE A 338 25.35 -17.60 1.02
N ARG A 339 26.40 -17.81 0.21
CA ARG A 339 26.48 -18.95 -0.71
C ARG A 339 26.58 -20.29 0.03
N ALA A 340 27.35 -20.34 1.12
CA ALA A 340 27.49 -21.53 1.96
C ALA A 340 26.19 -21.87 2.71
N ASP A 341 25.49 -20.85 3.22
CA ASP A 341 24.20 -21.02 3.91
C ASP A 341 23.11 -21.48 2.94
N LEU A 342 23.07 -20.92 1.71
CA LEU A 342 22.17 -21.40 0.66
C LEU A 342 22.48 -22.83 0.21
N ALA A 343 23.75 -23.24 0.21
CA ALA A 343 24.15 -24.62 -0.10
C ALA A 343 23.72 -25.61 1.00
N LYS A 344 23.83 -25.23 2.28
CA LYS A 344 23.34 -26.02 3.42
C LYS A 344 21.82 -26.17 3.43
N VAL A 345 21.08 -25.11 3.12
CA VAL A 345 19.61 -25.17 3.00
C VAL A 345 19.18 -26.09 1.85
N ARG A 346 20.01 -26.20 0.80
CA ARG A 346 19.72 -27.06 -0.36
C ARG A 346 20.04 -28.53 -0.12
N SER A 347 21.03 -28.85 0.73
CA SER A 347 21.38 -30.24 1.10
C SER A 347 20.50 -30.83 2.20
N GLN A 348 19.77 -30.00 2.95
CA GLN A 348 18.81 -30.45 3.97
C GLN A 348 17.37 -30.59 3.45
N ARG A 349 17.13 -30.37 2.15
CA ARG A 349 15.81 -30.62 1.54
C ARG A 349 15.64 -32.13 1.32
N PRO A 350 14.66 -32.79 1.96
CA PRO A 350 14.36 -34.17 1.64
C PRO A 350 13.99 -34.29 0.16
N GLN A 351 14.58 -35.27 -0.53
CA GLN A 351 14.21 -35.64 -1.89
C GLN A 351 12.71 -35.96 -1.91
N PRO A 352 11.90 -35.31 -2.75
CA PRO A 352 10.46 -35.58 -2.78
C PRO A 352 10.24 -37.00 -3.29
N GLN A 353 9.71 -37.86 -2.41
CA GLN A 353 9.07 -39.10 -2.82
C GLN A 353 7.87 -38.77 -3.73
N PRO A 354 7.54 -39.61 -4.72
CA PRO A 354 6.56 -39.29 -5.74
C PRO A 354 5.16 -39.23 -5.13
N SER A 355 4.69 -38.01 -4.84
CA SER A 355 3.28 -37.77 -4.57
C SER A 355 2.52 -38.07 -5.86
N TYR A 356 1.69 -39.11 -5.85
CA TYR A 356 0.73 -39.39 -6.92
C TYR A 356 -0.17 -38.15 -7.08
N GLN A 357 0.00 -37.39 -8.16
CA GLN A 357 -0.83 -36.22 -8.48
C GLN A 357 -1.79 -36.61 -9.60
N PRO A 358 -2.98 -37.16 -9.29
CA PRO A 358 -3.92 -37.69 -10.29
C PRO A 358 -4.32 -36.63 -11.34
N GLU A 359 -4.33 -35.35 -10.96
CA GLU A 359 -4.65 -34.23 -11.86
C GLU A 359 -3.70 -34.10 -13.05
N ILE A 360 -2.40 -34.37 -12.86
CA ILE A 360 -1.43 -34.28 -13.96
C ILE A 360 -1.67 -35.41 -14.97
N TYR A 361 -1.97 -36.62 -14.50
CA TYR A 361 -2.20 -37.75 -15.40
C TYR A 361 -3.51 -37.60 -16.17
N LEU A 362 -4.57 -37.10 -15.52
CA LEU A 362 -5.83 -36.77 -16.19
C LEU A 362 -5.61 -35.72 -17.28
N ARG A 363 -4.87 -34.64 -16.96
CA ARG A 363 -4.55 -33.60 -17.95
C ARG A 363 -3.72 -34.11 -19.13
N MET A 364 -2.71 -34.93 -18.88
CA MET A 364 -1.89 -35.51 -19.96
C MET A 364 -2.70 -36.48 -20.81
N ARG A 365 -3.66 -37.20 -20.21
CA ARG A 365 -4.61 -38.03 -20.94
C ARG A 365 -5.53 -37.18 -21.81
N ASP A 366 -6.09 -36.09 -21.29
CA ASP A 366 -6.93 -35.18 -22.05
C ASP A 366 -6.16 -34.59 -23.25
N PHE A 367 -4.86 -34.32 -23.09
CA PHE A 367 -4.00 -33.86 -24.17
C PHE A 367 -3.81 -34.92 -25.26
N ILE A 368 -3.66 -36.19 -24.88
CA ILE A 368 -3.60 -37.31 -25.82
C ILE A 368 -4.94 -37.50 -26.53
N SER A 369 -6.05 -37.43 -25.80
CA SER A 369 -7.41 -37.56 -26.32
C SER A 369 -7.84 -36.39 -27.21
N SER A 370 -7.26 -35.20 -27.01
CA SER A 370 -7.57 -34.00 -27.82
C SER A 370 -7.13 -34.12 -29.28
N ALA A 371 -6.20 -35.03 -29.58
CA ALA A 371 -5.61 -35.22 -30.89
C ALA A 371 -4.91 -33.97 -31.48
N ASP A 372 -4.75 -32.90 -30.69
CA ASP A 372 -4.02 -31.70 -31.09
C ASP A 372 -2.50 -31.98 -31.12
N PRO A 373 -1.82 -31.78 -32.26
CA PRO A 373 -0.39 -32.02 -32.39
C PRO A 373 0.49 -31.32 -31.33
N ILE A 374 0.10 -30.13 -30.87
CA ILE A 374 0.83 -29.36 -29.86
C ILE A 374 0.69 -30.01 -28.48
N LEU A 375 -0.55 -30.34 -28.10
CA LEU A 375 -0.85 -30.94 -26.80
C LEU A 375 -0.30 -32.37 -26.72
N MET A 376 -0.38 -33.12 -27.81
CA MET A 376 0.24 -34.44 -27.93
C MET A 376 1.76 -34.38 -27.85
N ALA A 377 2.42 -33.39 -28.46
CA ALA A 377 3.86 -33.24 -28.34
C ALA A 377 4.30 -32.89 -26.90
N GLU A 378 3.47 -32.15 -26.15
CA GLU A 378 3.69 -31.86 -24.73
C GLU A 378 3.53 -33.12 -23.86
N ALA A 379 2.46 -33.89 -24.07
CA ALA A 379 2.25 -35.18 -23.42
C ALA A 379 3.38 -36.16 -23.76
N GLY A 380 3.84 -36.18 -25.01
CA GLY A 380 4.96 -36.99 -25.48
C GLY A 380 6.28 -36.67 -24.78
N ARG A 381 6.64 -35.38 -24.68
CA ARG A 381 7.85 -34.95 -23.95
C ARG A 381 7.77 -35.27 -22.47
N TRP A 382 6.58 -35.14 -21.87
CA TRP A 382 6.34 -35.54 -20.48
C TRP A 382 6.55 -37.05 -20.27
N LEU A 383 6.06 -37.88 -21.20
CA LEU A 383 6.29 -39.33 -21.19
C LEU A 383 7.75 -39.71 -21.43
N GLU A 384 8.46 -38.99 -22.31
CA GLU A 384 9.90 -39.22 -22.57
C GLU A 384 10.76 -38.89 -21.36
N ALA A 385 10.47 -37.79 -20.67
CA ALA A 385 11.19 -37.40 -19.46
C ALA A 385 11.01 -38.42 -18.32
N GLN A 386 9.89 -39.16 -18.32
CA GLN A 386 9.48 -40.03 -17.21
C GLN A 386 8.83 -41.33 -17.73
N PRO A 387 9.61 -42.26 -18.31
CA PRO A 387 9.06 -43.47 -18.96
C PRO A 387 8.30 -44.39 -18.00
N GLN A 388 8.65 -44.38 -16.71
CA GLN A 388 7.96 -45.11 -15.63
C GLN A 388 6.48 -44.69 -15.45
N ARG A 389 6.10 -43.48 -15.92
CA ARG A 389 4.75 -42.92 -15.77
C ARG A 389 3.80 -43.30 -16.91
N TYR A 390 4.31 -43.93 -17.96
CA TYR A 390 3.51 -44.43 -19.08
C TYR A 390 2.47 -45.46 -18.64
N ALA A 391 2.90 -46.45 -17.84
CA ALA A 391 2.01 -47.48 -17.29
C ALA A 391 0.93 -46.89 -16.37
N GLN A 392 1.25 -45.81 -15.65
CA GLN A 392 0.30 -45.14 -14.76
C GLN A 392 -0.72 -44.28 -15.51
N LEU A 393 -0.34 -43.70 -16.66
CA LEU A 393 -1.26 -42.97 -17.52
C LEU A 393 -2.26 -43.92 -18.21
N LEU A 394 -1.79 -45.09 -18.66
CA LEU A 394 -2.64 -46.12 -19.26
C LEU A 394 -3.52 -46.87 -18.25
N ALA A 395 -3.16 -46.87 -16.97
CA ALA A 395 -3.96 -47.48 -15.90
C ALA A 395 -5.22 -46.67 -15.53
N ILE A 396 -5.39 -45.46 -16.07
CA ILE A 396 -6.57 -44.63 -15.81
C ILE A 396 -7.75 -45.15 -16.66
N PRO A 397 -8.91 -45.48 -16.05
CA PRO A 397 -10.08 -45.96 -16.79
C PRO A 397 -10.48 -45.00 -17.90
N SER A 398 -10.47 -45.47 -19.14
CA SER A 398 -10.84 -44.72 -20.35
C SER A 398 -11.96 -45.46 -21.07
N ASP A 399 -12.88 -44.71 -21.68
CA ASP A 399 -13.98 -45.28 -22.47
C ASP A 399 -13.45 -45.98 -23.74
N GLU A 400 -12.27 -45.56 -24.23
CA GLU A 400 -11.60 -46.08 -25.43
C GLU A 400 -10.10 -46.34 -25.14
N PRO A 401 -9.74 -47.45 -24.48
CA PRO A 401 -8.38 -47.72 -24.02
C PRO A 401 -7.39 -47.88 -25.17
N GLU A 402 -7.80 -48.53 -26.27
CA GLU A 402 -6.96 -48.75 -27.45
C GLU A 402 -6.58 -47.42 -28.15
N GLN A 403 -7.52 -46.47 -28.21
CA GLN A 403 -7.25 -45.15 -28.79
C GLN A 403 -6.30 -44.31 -27.93
N THR A 404 -6.42 -44.47 -26.61
CA THR A 404 -5.55 -43.79 -25.63
C THR A 404 -4.11 -44.30 -25.72
N GLU A 405 -3.94 -45.63 -25.86
CA GLU A 405 -2.63 -46.26 -26.05
C GLU A 405 -1.98 -45.85 -27.37
N LEU A 406 -2.72 -45.89 -28.48
CA LEU A 406 -2.24 -45.45 -29.79
C LEU A 406 -1.86 -43.96 -29.79
N GLY A 407 -2.71 -43.11 -29.20
CA GLY A 407 -2.42 -41.69 -29.07
C GLY A 407 -1.16 -41.42 -28.24
N ALA A 408 -0.97 -42.15 -27.14
CA ALA A 408 0.23 -42.03 -26.30
C ALA A 408 1.51 -42.47 -27.05
N ALA A 409 1.42 -43.54 -27.86
CA ALA A 409 2.53 -44.01 -28.68
C ALA A 409 2.91 -43.00 -29.77
N ILE A 410 1.93 -42.42 -30.46
CA ILE A 410 2.11 -41.36 -31.46
C ILE A 410 2.75 -40.12 -30.81
N ALA A 411 2.21 -39.66 -29.68
CA ALA A 411 2.73 -38.51 -28.94
C ALA A 411 4.23 -38.65 -28.62
N ARG A 412 4.67 -39.84 -28.19
CA ARG A 412 6.08 -40.13 -27.94
C ARG A 412 6.94 -40.07 -29.20
N GLN A 413 6.47 -40.59 -30.33
CA GLN A 413 7.25 -40.52 -31.57
C GLN A 413 7.35 -39.10 -32.12
N LEU A 414 6.27 -38.32 -32.04
CA LEU A 414 6.29 -36.89 -32.39
C LEU A 414 7.28 -36.10 -31.53
N ALA A 415 7.34 -36.39 -30.22
CA ALA A 415 8.31 -35.78 -29.32
C ALA A 415 9.76 -36.11 -29.71
N ARG A 416 10.05 -37.37 -30.08
CA ARG A 416 11.39 -37.82 -30.52
C ARG A 416 11.85 -37.16 -31.80
N LEU A 417 10.94 -37.06 -32.76
CA LEU A 417 11.21 -36.45 -34.06
C LEU A 417 11.34 -34.92 -33.97
N GLY A 418 10.90 -34.31 -32.85
CA GLY A 418 10.92 -32.86 -32.68
C GLY A 418 10.04 -32.12 -33.68
N TRP A 419 9.03 -32.78 -34.25
CA TRP A 419 8.18 -32.21 -35.28
C TRP A 419 7.32 -31.06 -34.74
N SER A 420 7.19 -30.01 -35.54
CA SER A 420 6.27 -28.90 -35.28
C SER A 420 4.83 -29.27 -35.66
N ALA A 421 3.86 -28.57 -35.08
CA ALA A 421 2.45 -28.79 -35.40
C ALA A 421 2.13 -28.60 -36.89
N TRP A 422 2.84 -27.69 -37.57
CA TRP A 422 2.69 -27.51 -39.01
C TRP A 422 3.20 -28.72 -39.80
N GLN A 423 4.34 -29.29 -39.43
CA GLN A 423 4.87 -30.52 -40.06
C GLN A 423 3.95 -31.72 -39.83
N VAL A 424 3.32 -31.81 -38.65
CA VAL A 424 2.32 -32.84 -38.35
C VAL A 424 1.10 -32.67 -39.25
N ARG A 425 0.54 -31.46 -39.35
CA ARG A 425 -0.61 -31.17 -40.21
C ARG A 425 -0.30 -31.39 -41.68
N GLU A 426 0.88 -30.98 -42.14
CA GLU A 426 1.33 -31.22 -43.51
C GLU A 426 1.45 -32.72 -43.81
N ALA A 427 2.03 -33.50 -42.90
CA ALA A 427 2.15 -34.94 -43.05
C ALA A 427 0.78 -35.64 -43.06
N LEU A 428 -0.14 -35.24 -42.17
CA LEU A 428 -1.51 -35.75 -42.14
C LEU A 428 -2.26 -35.40 -43.43
N GLN A 429 -2.10 -34.17 -43.93
CA GLN A 429 -2.76 -33.73 -45.15
C GLN A 429 -2.23 -34.47 -46.38
N GLN A 430 -0.92 -34.72 -46.44
CA GLN A 430 -0.28 -35.45 -47.54
C GLN A 430 -0.69 -36.93 -47.57
N GLN A 431 -0.81 -37.55 -46.40
CA GLN A 431 -0.96 -39.00 -46.29
C GLN A 431 -2.42 -39.46 -46.15
N PHE A 432 -3.24 -38.70 -45.43
CA PHE A 432 -4.62 -39.07 -45.08
C PHE A 432 -5.64 -38.02 -45.50
N GLN A 433 -5.22 -36.95 -46.19
CA GLN A 433 -6.08 -35.84 -46.65
C GLN A 433 -6.86 -35.15 -45.51
N THR A 434 -6.32 -35.18 -44.29
CA THR A 434 -6.89 -34.52 -43.12
C THR A 434 -5.84 -33.65 -42.43
N ASP A 435 -6.26 -32.59 -41.75
CA ASP A 435 -5.42 -31.72 -40.94
C ASP A 435 -5.52 -32.02 -39.43
N ASP A 436 -6.36 -32.98 -39.04
CA ASP A 436 -6.64 -33.32 -37.65
C ASP A 436 -6.50 -34.83 -37.40
N LEU A 437 -5.66 -35.17 -36.42
CA LEU A 437 -5.46 -36.55 -36.00
C LEU A 437 -6.75 -37.17 -35.41
N GLY A 438 -7.63 -36.34 -34.86
CA GLY A 438 -8.92 -36.75 -34.32
C GLY A 438 -9.79 -37.47 -35.35
N GLN A 439 -9.62 -37.15 -36.64
CA GLN A 439 -10.39 -37.70 -37.74
C GLN A 439 -9.89 -39.06 -38.23
N LEU A 440 -8.68 -39.48 -37.83
CA LEU A 440 -8.14 -40.79 -38.21
C LEU A 440 -8.77 -41.91 -37.40
N GLY A 441 -9.19 -42.97 -38.09
CA GLY A 441 -9.59 -44.24 -37.48
C GLY A 441 -8.42 -44.99 -36.84
N SER A 442 -8.72 -46.06 -36.09
CA SER A 442 -7.71 -46.87 -35.39
C SER A 442 -6.65 -47.47 -36.34
N VAL A 443 -7.08 -47.94 -37.51
CA VAL A 443 -6.21 -48.52 -38.55
C VAL A 443 -5.27 -47.46 -39.13
N GLU A 444 -5.78 -46.27 -39.43
CA GLU A 444 -5.00 -45.16 -39.98
C GLU A 444 -3.99 -44.63 -38.96
N ARG A 445 -4.36 -44.57 -37.68
CA ARG A 445 -3.44 -44.20 -36.59
C ARG A 445 -2.33 -45.22 -36.41
N GLN A 446 -2.61 -46.52 -36.54
CA GLN A 446 -1.59 -47.57 -36.51
C GLN A 446 -0.62 -47.46 -37.69
N GLN A 447 -1.15 -47.22 -38.89
CA GLN A 447 -0.34 -47.00 -40.08
C GLN A 447 0.57 -45.76 -39.92
N TRP A 448 0.02 -44.65 -39.44
CA TRP A 448 0.81 -43.45 -39.20
C TRP A 448 1.88 -43.63 -38.13
N LEU A 449 1.57 -44.38 -37.06
CA LEU A 449 2.54 -44.70 -36.02
C LEU A 449 3.73 -45.51 -36.58
N ALA A 450 3.48 -46.47 -37.47
CA ALA A 450 4.55 -47.24 -38.12
C ALA A 450 5.47 -46.33 -38.96
N ASP A 451 4.89 -45.42 -39.73
CA ASP A 451 5.66 -44.45 -40.54
C ASP A 451 6.48 -43.48 -39.68
N LEU A 452 5.91 -43.01 -38.55
CA LEU A 452 6.63 -42.18 -37.59
C LEU A 452 7.80 -42.95 -36.96
N GLN A 453 7.65 -44.25 -36.70
CA GLN A 453 8.71 -45.10 -36.17
C GLN A 453 9.83 -45.31 -37.19
N GLU A 454 9.50 -45.52 -38.47
CA GLU A 454 10.49 -45.65 -39.54
C GLU A 454 11.29 -44.35 -39.73
N LYS A 455 10.61 -43.20 -39.73
CA LYS A 455 11.26 -41.88 -39.79
C LYS A 455 12.14 -41.61 -38.57
N ALA A 456 11.74 -42.06 -37.38
CA ALA A 456 12.55 -41.93 -36.17
C ALA A 456 13.77 -42.87 -36.18
N ALA A 457 13.69 -44.03 -36.83
CA ALA A 457 14.80 -44.95 -37.00
C ALA A 457 15.83 -44.46 -38.05
N GLY A 458 15.37 -43.82 -39.12
CA GLY A 458 16.23 -43.24 -40.17
C GLY A 458 16.94 -41.93 -39.79
N SER A 459 16.58 -41.31 -38.66
CA SER A 459 17.14 -40.03 -38.20
C SER A 459 18.22 -40.18 -37.11
N ARG A 460 18.72 -41.40 -36.85
CA ARG A 460 19.79 -41.67 -35.85
C ARG A 460 21.18 -41.72 -36.44
#